data_AF-A0A7J6RRL9-F1
#
_entry.id   AF-A0A7J6RRL9-F1
#
_cell.length_a   1.000
_cell.length_b   1.000
_cell.length_c   1.000
_cell.angle_alpha   90.00
_cell.angle_beta   90.00
_cell.angle_gamma   90.00
#
_symmetry.space_group_name_H-M   'P 1'
#
loop_
_entity.id
_entity.type
_entity.pdbx_description
1 polymer ?
#
loop_
_entity_poly.entity_id
_entity_poly.type
_entity_poly.pdbx_seq_one_letter_code
_entity_poly.pdbx_strand_id
1 'polypeptide(L)'
;MSPESTFFDKYAPLFQTHANGEEPEYELLSKEGVSVVKGPDGLDFLKVDPEAIANLTQTCIKDVEHYFRSAHLQQVQKILKDPEASANDRFVAMELLKNACISAGLVLPSCQDTGTACVYGYRGERVLTGGVDEQAITKGVYDAYTQ
;
A
#
# COMPACT_ATOMS: atom_id res chain seq x y z
N MET A 1 21.68 -32.16 -38.56
CA MET A 1 21.61 -30.80 -37.99
C MET A 1 20.91 -30.91 -36.65
N SER A 2 21.66 -30.80 -35.55
CA SER A 2 21.05 -30.59 -34.24
C SER A 2 20.39 -29.21 -34.23
N PRO A 3 19.23 -29.02 -33.60
CA PRO A 3 18.70 -27.68 -33.43
C PRO A 3 19.70 -26.90 -32.56
N GLU A 4 20.26 -25.83 -33.11
CA GLU A 4 20.97 -24.83 -32.31
C GLU A 4 19.98 -24.34 -31.26
N SER A 5 20.28 -24.60 -30.00
CA SER A 5 19.54 -24.01 -28.88
C SER A 5 19.75 -22.49 -28.97
N THR A 6 18.74 -21.78 -29.47
CA THR A 6 18.66 -20.33 -29.40
C THR A 6 18.46 -19.97 -27.93
N PHE A 7 19.53 -19.45 -27.33
CA PHE A 7 19.65 -19.22 -25.89
C PHE A 7 18.59 -18.25 -25.33
N PHE A 8 17.95 -17.40 -26.16
CA PHE A 8 16.91 -16.45 -25.73
C PHE A 8 15.97 -16.03 -26.88
N ASP A 9 14.93 -16.80 -27.18
CA ASP A 9 13.89 -16.38 -28.14
C ASP A 9 12.75 -15.57 -27.49
N LYS A 10 12.57 -15.71 -26.17
CA LYS A 10 11.47 -15.03 -25.46
C LYS A 10 11.84 -14.76 -24.01
N TYR A 11 11.82 -13.50 -23.62
CA TYR A 11 11.83 -13.12 -22.21
C TYR A 11 10.46 -13.40 -21.58
N ALA A 12 10.46 -14.09 -20.44
CA ALA A 12 9.29 -14.25 -19.59
C ALA A 12 9.70 -13.88 -18.16
N PRO A 13 9.10 -12.85 -17.54
CA PRO A 13 9.38 -12.53 -16.16
C PRO A 13 8.88 -13.65 -15.25
N LEU A 14 9.61 -13.92 -14.17
CA LEU A 14 9.20 -14.90 -13.15
C LEU A 14 7.84 -14.53 -12.53
N PHE A 15 7.63 -13.25 -12.28
CA PHE A 15 6.38 -12.70 -11.78
C PHE A 15 5.66 -11.93 -12.88
N GLN A 16 4.49 -12.42 -13.27
CA GLN A 16 3.60 -11.78 -14.23
C GLN A 16 2.58 -10.95 -13.44
N THR A 17 2.99 -9.75 -13.04
CA THR A 17 2.14 -8.81 -12.29
C THR A 17 0.84 -8.53 -13.05
N HIS A 18 -0.29 -8.41 -12.34
CA HIS A 18 -1.62 -8.14 -12.91
C HIS A 18 -2.20 -9.24 -13.81
N ALA A 19 -1.70 -10.48 -13.76
CA ALA A 19 -2.18 -11.58 -14.61
C ALA A 19 -3.66 -11.95 -14.43
N ASN A 20 -4.26 -11.65 -13.27
CA ASN A 20 -5.69 -11.84 -12.98
C ASN A 20 -6.56 -10.61 -13.31
N GLY A 21 -5.96 -9.48 -13.70
CA GLY A 21 -6.68 -8.25 -14.07
C GLY A 21 -7.41 -7.56 -12.92
N GLU A 22 -7.16 -7.95 -11.66
CA GLU A 22 -7.77 -7.33 -10.48
C GLU A 22 -6.88 -6.20 -9.96
N GLU A 23 -7.44 -5.00 -9.86
CA GLU A 23 -6.79 -3.84 -9.25
C GLU A 23 -7.51 -3.47 -7.96
N PRO A 24 -6.79 -3.01 -6.91
CA PRO A 24 -7.43 -2.41 -5.76
C PRO A 24 -8.07 -1.06 -6.13
N GLU A 25 -9.05 -0.64 -5.34
CA GLU A 25 -9.61 0.71 -5.44
C GLU A 25 -8.60 1.73 -4.87
N TYR A 26 -8.47 2.88 -5.53
CA TYR A 26 -7.58 3.96 -5.12
C TYR A 26 -8.36 5.24 -4.85
N GLU A 27 -7.97 5.95 -3.78
CA GLU A 27 -8.41 7.31 -3.51
C GLU A 27 -7.35 8.31 -3.96
N LEU A 28 -7.78 9.41 -4.58
CA LEU A 28 -6.88 10.51 -4.94
C LEU A 28 -6.59 11.36 -3.69
N LEU A 29 -5.39 11.21 -3.14
CA LEU A 29 -4.93 12.00 -2.00
C LEU A 29 -4.69 13.48 -2.36
N SER A 30 -3.89 13.73 -3.40
CA SER A 30 -3.55 15.09 -3.84
C SER A 30 -2.96 15.07 -5.25
N LYS A 31 -2.94 16.24 -5.89
CA LYS A 31 -2.18 16.50 -7.13
C LYS A 31 -0.99 17.43 -6.90
N GLU A 32 -0.76 17.85 -5.67
CA GLU A 32 0.35 18.72 -5.30
C GLU A 32 1.67 17.95 -5.33
N GLY A 33 2.75 18.65 -5.70
CA GLY A 33 4.08 18.07 -5.78
C GLY A 33 4.28 17.08 -6.93
N VAL A 34 3.36 16.99 -7.90
CA VAL A 34 3.54 16.18 -9.11
C VAL A 34 3.41 17.03 -10.37
N SER A 35 4.35 16.86 -11.31
CA SER A 35 4.34 17.59 -12.58
C SER A 35 5.06 16.81 -13.67
N VAL A 36 4.75 17.13 -14.94
CA VAL A 36 5.48 16.59 -16.09
C VAL A 36 6.54 17.60 -16.51
N VAL A 37 7.77 17.14 -16.69
CA VAL A 37 8.90 17.94 -17.18
C VAL A 37 9.50 17.32 -18.44
N LYS A 38 10.00 18.16 -19.33
CA LYS A 38 10.69 17.72 -20.54
C LYS A 38 12.14 17.35 -20.22
N GLY A 39 12.52 16.13 -20.57
CA GLY A 39 13.89 15.64 -20.54
C GLY A 39 14.56 15.67 -21.92
N PRO A 40 15.75 15.07 -22.02
CA PRO A 40 16.47 14.91 -23.29
C PRO A 40 15.60 14.21 -24.35
N ASP A 41 15.88 14.50 -25.62
CA ASP A 41 15.22 13.89 -26.78
C ASP A 41 13.69 14.05 -26.81
N GLY A 42 13.15 15.04 -26.08
CA GLY A 42 11.73 15.34 -26.01
C GLY A 42 10.91 14.39 -25.11
N LEU A 43 11.58 13.52 -24.35
CA LEU A 43 10.93 12.58 -23.45
C LEU A 43 10.25 13.30 -22.27
N ASP A 44 9.07 12.81 -21.88
CA ASP A 44 8.39 13.24 -20.67
C ASP A 44 8.88 12.47 -19.45
N PHE A 45 9.16 13.22 -18.39
CA PHE A 45 9.49 12.71 -17.07
C PHE A 45 8.44 13.17 -16.07
N LEU A 46 8.06 12.28 -15.15
CA LEU A 46 7.25 12.63 -13.99
C LEU A 46 8.17 13.15 -12.90
N LYS A 47 8.08 14.44 -12.59
CA LYS A 47 8.71 15.01 -11.41
C LYS A 47 7.77 14.86 -10.22
N VAL A 48 8.28 14.27 -9.14
CA VAL A 48 7.58 14.08 -7.87
C VAL A 48 8.40 14.78 -6.78
N ASP A 49 7.81 15.71 -6.06
CA ASP A 49 8.49 16.42 -4.99
C ASP A 49 8.57 15.52 -3.74
N PRO A 50 9.66 15.59 -2.95
CA PRO A 50 9.81 14.79 -1.73
C PRO A 50 8.63 14.92 -0.75
N GLU A 51 8.03 16.10 -0.64
CA GLU A 51 6.86 16.32 0.23
C GLU A 51 5.63 15.53 -0.21
N ALA A 52 5.46 15.25 -1.51
CA ALA A 52 4.38 14.40 -1.99
C ALA A 52 4.57 12.94 -1.51
N ILE A 53 5.82 12.47 -1.48
CA ILE A 53 6.19 11.14 -0.96
C ILE A 53 5.97 11.09 0.56
N ALA A 54 6.38 12.14 1.29
CA ALA A 54 6.20 12.22 2.73
C ALA A 54 4.71 12.24 3.11
N ASN A 55 3.89 13.06 2.45
CA ASN A 55 2.45 13.13 2.68
C ASN A 55 1.74 11.82 2.35
N LEU A 56 2.10 11.18 1.22
CA LEU A 56 1.59 9.85 0.89
C LEU A 56 1.93 8.84 1.97
N THR A 57 3.19 8.81 2.40
CA THR A 57 3.64 7.88 3.44
C THR A 57 2.91 8.11 4.76
N GLN A 58 2.80 9.37 5.20
CA GLN A 58 2.11 9.73 6.43
C GLN A 58 0.65 9.27 6.40
N THR A 59 -0.03 9.53 5.28
CA THR A 59 -1.44 9.15 5.10
C THR A 59 -1.61 7.64 5.12
N CYS A 60 -0.79 6.89 4.38
CA CYS A 60 -0.86 5.43 4.35
C CYS A 60 -0.60 4.79 5.71
N ILE A 61 0.39 5.29 6.48
CA ILE A 61 0.66 4.78 7.83
C ILE A 61 -0.51 5.09 8.75
N LYS A 62 -1.04 6.32 8.74
CA LYS A 62 -2.22 6.64 9.53
C LYS A 62 -3.40 5.73 9.19
N ASP A 63 -3.69 5.54 7.92
CA ASP A 63 -4.84 4.75 7.49
C ASP A 63 -4.71 3.27 7.84
N VAL A 64 -3.51 2.68 7.71
CA VAL A 64 -3.32 1.25 8.02
C VAL A 64 -3.43 0.94 9.52
N GLU A 65 -3.12 1.91 10.39
CA GLU A 65 -3.27 1.73 11.84
C GLU A 65 -4.74 1.76 12.29
N HIS A 66 -5.62 2.40 11.52
CA HIS A 66 -7.01 2.66 11.91
C HIS A 66 -8.06 1.89 11.11
N TYR A 67 -7.76 1.54 9.86
CA TYR A 67 -8.70 0.90 8.94
C TYR A 67 -8.26 -0.50 8.52
N PHE A 68 -9.23 -1.29 8.09
CA PHE A 68 -9.03 -2.62 7.55
C PHE A 68 -9.60 -2.73 6.14
N ARG A 69 -9.02 -3.60 5.32
CA ARG A 69 -9.61 -3.94 4.01
C ARG A 69 -10.98 -4.58 4.20
N SER A 70 -11.94 -4.20 3.35
CA SER A 70 -13.30 -4.76 3.34
C SER A 70 -13.31 -6.29 3.26
N ALA A 71 -12.40 -6.88 2.48
CA ALA A 71 -12.26 -8.34 2.36
C ALA A 71 -11.95 -9.01 3.70
N HIS A 72 -11.10 -8.40 4.54
CA HIS A 72 -10.79 -8.92 5.88
C HIS A 72 -12.01 -8.79 6.81
N LEU A 73 -12.65 -7.62 6.83
CA LEU A 73 -13.86 -7.41 7.66
C LEU A 73 -14.99 -8.37 7.29
N GLN A 74 -15.18 -8.66 6.00
CA GLN A 74 -16.14 -9.66 5.54
C GLN A 74 -15.79 -11.08 6.04
N GLN A 75 -14.51 -11.44 6.10
CA GLN A 75 -14.09 -12.73 6.68
C GLN A 75 -14.45 -12.80 8.17
N VAL A 76 -14.15 -11.76 8.94
CA VAL A 76 -14.49 -11.71 10.37
C VAL A 76 -16.02 -11.73 10.58
N GLN A 77 -16.76 -10.98 9.76
CA GLN A 77 -18.23 -10.98 9.81
C GLN A 77 -18.83 -12.35 9.53
N LYS A 78 -18.25 -13.14 8.62
CA LYS A 78 -18.75 -14.50 8.30
C LYS A 78 -18.75 -15.41 9.53
N ILE A 79 -17.77 -15.28 10.42
CA ILE A 79 -17.67 -16.07 11.67
C ILE A 79 -18.94 -15.93 12.51
N LEU A 80 -19.55 -14.74 12.55
CA LEU A 80 -20.77 -14.50 13.33
C LEU A 80 -21.98 -15.31 12.84
N LYS A 81 -22.01 -15.69 11.57
CA LYS A 81 -23.13 -16.37 10.91
C LYS A 81 -22.85 -17.85 10.64
N ASP A 82 -21.61 -18.28 10.81
CA ASP A 82 -21.19 -19.65 10.57
C ASP A 82 -21.81 -20.59 11.63
N PRO A 83 -22.60 -21.60 11.25
CA PRO A 83 -23.15 -22.57 12.20
C PRO A 83 -22.09 -23.44 12.88
N GLU A 84 -20.93 -23.63 12.25
CA GLU A 84 -19.83 -24.46 12.78
C GLU A 84 -18.93 -23.69 13.76
N ALA A 85 -19.00 -22.36 13.78
CA ALA A 85 -18.23 -21.54 14.71
C ALA A 85 -18.60 -21.86 16.17
N SER A 86 -17.63 -21.80 17.08
CA SER A 86 -17.89 -21.90 18.51
C SER A 86 -18.50 -20.61 19.07
N ALA A 87 -18.98 -20.65 20.32
CA ALA A 87 -19.39 -19.44 21.01
C ALA A 87 -18.22 -18.45 21.18
N ASN A 88 -17.01 -18.98 21.41
CA ASN A 88 -15.80 -18.16 21.58
C ASN A 88 -15.38 -17.50 20.27
N ASP A 89 -15.47 -18.20 19.14
CA ASP A 89 -15.13 -17.61 17.83
C ASP A 89 -16.03 -16.41 17.53
N ARG A 90 -17.34 -16.56 17.77
CA ARG A 90 -18.31 -15.47 17.58
C ARG A 90 -18.07 -14.31 18.55
N PHE A 91 -17.72 -14.61 19.80
CA PHE A 91 -17.38 -13.59 20.79
C PHE A 91 -16.15 -12.79 20.35
N VAL A 92 -15.06 -13.47 20.00
CA VAL A 92 -13.82 -12.82 19.55
C VAL A 92 -14.06 -12.01 18.27
N ALA A 93 -14.77 -12.57 17.29
CA ALA A 93 -15.09 -11.85 16.06
C ALA A 93 -15.91 -10.58 16.32
N MET A 94 -16.86 -10.63 17.26
CA MET A 94 -17.64 -9.44 17.65
C MET A 94 -16.76 -8.36 18.28
N GLU A 95 -15.85 -8.74 19.18
CA GLU A 95 -14.94 -7.77 19.83
C GLU A 95 -13.93 -7.19 18.83
N LEU A 96 -13.42 -7.97 17.88
CA LEU A 96 -12.56 -7.48 16.80
C LEU A 96 -13.30 -6.47 15.90
N LEU A 97 -14.57 -6.73 15.56
CA LEU A 97 -15.36 -5.79 14.76
C LEU A 97 -15.69 -4.50 15.53
N LYS A 98 -15.98 -4.58 16.83
CA LYS A 98 -16.14 -3.38 17.68
C LYS A 98 -14.86 -2.57 17.74
N ASN A 99 -13.71 -3.24 17.90
CA ASN A 99 -12.40 -2.59 17.89
C ASN A 99 -12.16 -1.86 16.55
N ALA A 100 -12.45 -2.51 15.43
CA ALA A 100 -12.35 -1.88 14.10
C ALA A 100 -13.27 -0.64 13.95
N CYS A 101 -14.48 -0.67 14.51
CA CYS A 101 -15.35 0.50 14.53
C CYS A 101 -14.80 1.65 15.39
N ILE A 102 -14.17 1.34 16.53
CA ILE A 102 -13.55 2.34 17.40
C ILE A 102 -12.31 2.93 16.73
N SER A 103 -11.46 2.11 16.13
CA SER A 103 -10.22 2.56 15.50
C SER A 103 -10.47 3.46 14.29
N ALA A 104 -11.55 3.22 13.56
CA ALA A 104 -12.00 4.07 12.45
C ALA A 104 -12.33 5.53 12.87
N GLY A 105 -12.40 5.81 14.18
CA GLY A 105 -12.51 7.17 14.71
C GLY A 105 -11.20 7.98 14.67
N LEU A 106 -10.07 7.40 14.24
CA LEU A 106 -8.75 8.05 14.12
C LEU A 106 -8.18 8.60 15.44
N VAL A 107 -8.64 8.10 16.58
CA VAL A 107 -8.14 8.49 17.91
C VAL A 107 -7.34 7.35 18.55
N LEU A 108 -7.90 6.13 18.53
CA LEU A 108 -7.23 4.95 19.04
C LEU A 108 -6.76 4.09 17.85
N PRO A 109 -5.50 3.65 17.81
CA PRO A 109 -5.06 2.68 16.81
C PRO A 109 -5.78 1.34 17.03
N SER A 110 -5.90 0.56 15.97
CA SER A 110 -6.56 -0.76 16.03
C SER A 110 -5.80 -1.77 16.89
N CYS A 111 -4.51 -1.55 17.12
CA CYS A 111 -3.65 -2.37 17.98
C CYS A 111 -2.72 -1.49 18.82
N GLN A 112 -2.33 -1.97 20.00
CA GLN A 112 -1.30 -1.31 20.83
C GLN A 112 0.10 -1.44 20.21
N ASP A 113 0.37 -2.59 19.58
CA ASP A 113 1.58 -2.80 18.78
C ASP A 113 1.27 -2.37 17.34
N THR A 114 1.68 -1.16 16.99
CA THR A 114 1.55 -0.58 15.65
C THR A 114 2.63 -1.11 14.69
N GLY A 115 3.45 -2.06 15.14
CA GLY A 115 4.37 -2.80 14.30
C GLY A 115 5.58 -1.99 13.80
N THR A 116 6.15 -2.49 12.70
CA THR A 116 7.30 -1.88 12.01
C THR A 116 6.86 -1.32 10.67
N ALA A 117 7.14 -0.05 10.40
CA ALA A 117 6.85 0.56 9.11
C ALA A 117 7.71 -0.08 8.00
N CYS A 118 7.06 -0.79 7.08
CA CYS A 118 7.69 -1.44 5.94
C CYS A 118 7.24 -0.77 4.65
N VAL A 119 8.17 -0.34 3.81
CA VAL A 119 7.88 0.36 2.55
C VAL A 119 8.49 -0.39 1.38
N TYR A 120 7.65 -0.71 0.40
CA TYR A 120 8.04 -1.32 -0.86
C TYR A 120 7.83 -0.31 -1.98
N GLY A 121 8.91 0.36 -2.40
CA GLY A 121 8.89 1.37 -3.45
C GLY A 121 9.38 0.84 -4.79
N TYR A 122 8.66 1.15 -5.87
CA TYR A 122 9.09 0.87 -7.24
C TYR A 122 9.18 2.20 -8.01
N ARG A 123 10.40 2.70 -8.20
CA ARG A 123 10.62 3.94 -8.95
C ARG A 123 10.88 3.62 -10.42
N GLY A 124 9.99 4.07 -11.29
CA GLY A 124 10.15 3.96 -12.73
C GLY A 124 11.33 4.80 -13.24
N GLU A 125 11.92 4.37 -14.35
CA GLU A 125 13.08 5.04 -14.97
C GLU A 125 12.86 6.54 -15.23
N ARG A 126 11.63 6.92 -15.57
CA ARG A 126 11.25 8.31 -15.92
C ARG A 126 10.60 9.07 -14.76
N VAL A 127 10.82 8.64 -13.52
CA VAL A 127 10.34 9.31 -12.32
C VAL A 127 11.51 10.02 -11.62
N LEU A 128 11.41 11.34 -11.51
CA LEU A 128 12.41 12.20 -10.88
C LEU A 128 11.89 12.66 -9.53
N THR A 129 12.50 12.16 -8.45
CA THR A 129 12.11 12.48 -7.07
C THR A 129 12.96 13.57 -6.42
N GLY A 130 14.00 14.04 -7.14
CA GLY A 130 14.85 15.14 -6.69
C GLY A 130 15.81 14.82 -5.55
N GLY A 131 15.92 13.58 -5.08
CA GLY A 131 16.88 13.25 -4.01
C GLY A 131 16.74 11.87 -3.38
N VAL A 132 16.92 11.82 -2.05
CA VAL A 132 16.95 10.62 -1.22
C VAL A 132 15.53 10.25 -0.79
N ASP A 133 14.88 9.40 -1.56
CA ASP A 133 13.48 8.99 -1.37
C ASP A 133 13.24 8.46 0.06
N GLU A 134 14.22 7.75 0.62
CA GLU A 134 14.18 7.18 1.96
C GLU A 134 14.02 8.25 3.06
N GLN A 135 14.57 9.46 2.85
CA GLN A 135 14.38 10.56 3.81
C GLN A 135 12.94 11.06 3.82
N ALA A 136 12.33 11.22 2.64
CA ALA A 136 10.94 11.63 2.52
C ALA A 136 9.98 10.59 3.10
N ILE A 137 10.24 9.31 2.81
CA ILE A 137 9.50 8.18 3.38
C ILE A 137 9.63 8.16 4.90
N THR A 138 10.86 8.24 5.42
CA THR A 138 11.10 8.22 6.87
C THR A 138 10.46 9.43 7.57
N LYS A 139 10.47 10.60 6.93
CA LYS A 139 9.77 11.78 7.42
C LYS A 139 8.25 11.53 7.53
N GLY A 140 7.63 10.97 6.49
CA GLY A 140 6.20 10.65 6.52
C GLY A 140 5.85 9.63 7.61
N VAL A 141 6.68 8.60 7.80
CA VAL A 141 6.53 7.66 8.93
C VAL A 141 6.64 8.41 10.26
N TYR A 142 7.68 9.21 10.45
CA TYR A 142 7.87 9.99 11.68
C TYR A 142 6.67 10.89 11.97
N ASP A 143 6.17 11.61 10.97
CA ASP A 143 5.03 12.51 11.11
C ASP A 143 3.74 11.75 11.46
N ALA A 144 3.54 10.53 10.95
CA ALA A 144 2.38 9.70 11.32
C ALA A 144 2.40 9.21 12.77
N TYR A 145 3.60 9.06 13.34
CA TYR A 145 3.79 8.58 14.71
C TYR A 145 3.91 9.69 15.76
N THR A 146 4.02 10.95 15.33
CA THR A 146 4.26 12.09 16.23
C THR A 146 3.18 13.17 16.19
N GLN A 147 2.19 13.04 15.30
CA GLN A 147 1.05 13.95 15.15
C GLN A 147 -0.25 13.22 15.47
#